data_AF-K1TJ00-F1
#
_entry.id   AF-K1TJ00-F1
#
_cell.length_a   1.000
_cell.length_b   1.000
_cell.length_c   1.000
_cell.angle_alpha   90.00
_cell.angle_beta   90.00
_cell.angle_gamma   90.00
#
_symmetry.space_group_name_H-M   'P 1'
#
loop_
_entity.id
_entity.type
_entity.pdbx_description
1 polymer ?
#
loop_
_entity_poly.entity_id
_entity_poly.type
_entity_poly.pdbx_seq_one_letter_code
_entity_poly.pdbx_strand_id
1 'polypeptide(L)'
;MARTKAEGGISGLQKAAILLISLGPERSAGIFKHLKEEEIEELTLEIANTRSVTPQVKEEVINEFYEVCLAQQYIAEGGINYAKELLEKALGSDKAMDVIGKLTASLQVKPFEFVRKTDASQLINFIQDEHPQTIALILSYLS
;
A
#
# COMPACT_ATOMS: atom_id res chain seq x y z
N MET A 1 -32.86 24.85 10.34
CA MET A 1 -32.06 24.51 11.54
C MET A 1 -30.85 23.72 11.06
N ALA A 2 -29.79 24.45 10.70
CA ALA A 2 -28.53 24.53 11.46
C ALA A 2 -27.64 23.30 11.20
N ARG A 3 -26.84 23.42 10.12
CA ARG A 3 -25.75 22.50 9.76
C ARG A 3 -24.80 22.38 10.95
N THR A 4 -24.60 21.15 11.40
CA THR A 4 -23.64 20.80 12.44
C THR A 4 -22.26 21.25 11.98
N LYS A 5 -21.71 22.20 12.73
CA LYS A 5 -20.37 22.76 12.60
C LYS A 5 -19.39 21.63 12.95
N ALA A 6 -18.82 20.99 11.93
CA ALA A 6 -17.68 20.09 12.13
C ALA A 6 -16.48 20.93 12.55
N GLU A 7 -15.75 20.42 13.53
CA GLU A 7 -14.62 21.05 14.18
C GLU A 7 -13.50 21.36 13.17
N GLY A 8 -13.21 22.65 12.95
CA GLY A 8 -11.88 23.20 12.62
C GLY A 8 -11.06 22.66 11.44
N GLY A 9 -11.59 21.81 10.55
CA GLY A 9 -10.81 21.17 9.48
C GLY A 9 -11.53 21.12 8.14
N ILE A 10 -10.75 21.11 7.06
CA ILE A 10 -11.22 20.94 5.69
C ILE A 10 -11.80 19.53 5.54
N SER A 11 -13.02 19.42 4.99
CA SER A 11 -13.68 18.12 4.82
C SER A 11 -13.02 17.26 3.74
N GLY A 12 -13.21 15.93 3.77
CA GLY A 12 -12.65 15.05 2.73
C GLY A 12 -13.11 15.42 1.31
N LEU A 13 -14.39 15.80 1.16
CA LEU A 13 -14.94 16.28 -0.12
C LEU A 13 -14.27 17.58 -0.58
N GLN A 14 -14.02 18.51 0.35
CA GLN A 14 -13.28 19.74 0.07
C GLN A 14 -11.84 19.47 -0.33
N LYS A 15 -11.15 18.55 0.35
CA LYS A 15 -9.79 18.15 0.00
C LYS A 15 -9.75 17.54 -1.40
N ALA A 16 -10.71 16.68 -1.73
CA ALA A 16 -10.83 16.11 -3.07
C ALA A 16 -11.05 17.18 -4.15
N ALA A 17 -11.94 18.15 -3.90
CA ALA A 17 -12.15 19.28 -4.80
C ALA A 17 -10.86 20.11 -4.99
N ILE A 18 -10.16 20.44 -3.90
CA ILE A 18 -8.88 21.17 -3.92
C ILE A 18 -7.81 20.41 -4.71
N LEU A 19 -7.72 19.09 -4.53
CA LEU A 19 -6.80 18.22 -5.26
C LEU A 19 -7.11 18.24 -6.77
N LEU A 20 -8.37 18.10 -7.15
CA LEU A 20 -8.80 18.09 -8.56
C LEU A 20 -8.55 19.45 -9.25
N ILE A 21 -8.81 20.56 -8.56
CA ILE A 21 -8.47 21.91 -9.04
C ILE A 21 -6.95 22.04 -9.22
N SER A 22 -6.18 21.47 -8.30
CA SER A 22 -4.72 21.52 -8.32
C SER A 22 -4.09 20.72 -9.45
N LEU A 23 -4.70 19.61 -9.85
CA LEU A 23 -4.26 18.75 -10.95
C LEU A 23 -4.60 19.32 -12.34
N GLY A 24 -5.58 20.22 -12.41
CA GLY A 24 -6.07 20.80 -13.66
C GLY A 24 -7.09 19.91 -14.39
N PRO A 25 -7.83 20.47 -15.35
CA PRO A 25 -8.97 19.81 -15.99
C PRO A 25 -8.59 18.55 -16.77
N GLU A 26 -7.43 18.53 -17.43
CA GLU A 26 -7.01 17.39 -18.26
C GLU A 26 -6.79 16.12 -17.41
N ARG A 27 -6.12 16.27 -16.26
CA ARG A 27 -5.83 15.14 -15.36
C ARG A 27 -7.07 14.74 -14.57
N SER A 28 -7.83 15.72 -14.09
CA SER A 28 -9.06 15.49 -13.33
C SER A 28 -10.14 14.80 -14.16
N ALA A 29 -10.24 15.10 -15.46
CA ALA A 29 -11.16 14.40 -16.35
C ALA A 29 -10.89 12.88 -16.44
N GLY A 30 -9.64 12.45 -16.28
CA GLY A 30 -9.30 11.03 -16.16
C GLY A 30 -9.89 10.39 -14.91
N ILE A 31 -9.83 11.10 -13.77
CA ILE A 31 -10.34 10.63 -12.48
C ILE A 31 -11.88 10.52 -12.52
N PHE A 32 -12.57 11.50 -13.11
CA PHE A 32 -14.04 11.51 -13.20
C PHE A 32 -14.62 10.28 -13.92
N LYS A 33 -13.86 9.66 -14.84
CA LYS A 33 -14.29 8.43 -15.54
C LYS A 33 -14.40 7.21 -14.61
N HIS A 34 -13.83 7.27 -13.42
CA HIS A 34 -13.84 6.18 -12.44
C HIS A 34 -14.84 6.41 -11.30
N LEU A 35 -15.59 7.51 -11.34
CA LEU A 35 -16.55 7.89 -10.30
C LEU A 35 -17.99 7.55 -10.73
N LYS A 36 -18.85 7.34 -9.76
CA LYS A 36 -20.30 7.20 -9.95
C LYS A 36 -20.94 8.58 -10.19
N GLU A 37 -22.12 8.58 -10.78
CA GLU A 37 -22.87 9.81 -11.08
C GLU A 37 -23.11 10.68 -9.84
N GLU A 38 -23.52 10.07 -8.73
CA GLU A 38 -23.72 10.76 -7.44
C GLU A 38 -22.42 11.43 -6.93
N GLU A 39 -21.27 10.74 -7.06
CA GLU A 39 -19.96 11.25 -6.62
C GLU A 39 -19.49 12.41 -7.51
N ILE A 40 -19.79 12.34 -8.81
CA ILE A 40 -19.52 13.41 -9.77
C ILE A 40 -20.32 14.67 -9.41
N GLU A 41 -21.61 14.52 -9.10
CA GLU A 41 -22.46 15.65 -8.70
C GLU A 41 -21.94 16.32 -7.43
N GLU A 42 -21.64 15.54 -6.39
CA GLU A 42 -21.11 16.05 -5.12
C GLU A 42 -19.78 16.79 -5.31
N LEU A 43 -18.83 16.21 -6.05
CA LEU A 43 -17.53 16.82 -6.32
C LEU A 43 -17.65 18.08 -7.18
N THR A 44 -18.52 18.07 -8.18
CA THR A 44 -18.72 19.24 -9.06
C THR A 44 -19.30 20.41 -8.28
N LEU A 45 -20.26 20.15 -7.39
CA LEU A 45 -20.81 21.16 -6.49
C LEU A 45 -19.74 21.73 -5.56
N GLU A 46 -18.89 20.89 -4.99
CA GLU A 46 -17.83 21.37 -4.10
C GLU A 46 -16.75 22.16 -4.85
N ILE A 47 -16.36 21.73 -6.06
CA ILE A 47 -15.44 22.47 -6.94
C ILE A 47 -16.02 23.86 -7.26
N ALA A 48 -17.30 23.95 -7.60
CA ALA A 48 -17.97 25.23 -7.90
C ALA A 48 -18.06 26.15 -6.67
N ASN A 49 -18.22 25.57 -5.47
CA ASN A 49 -18.25 26.33 -4.21
C ASN A 49 -16.86 26.77 -3.73
N THR A 50 -15.80 26.11 -4.23
CA THR A 50 -14.41 26.43 -3.88
C THR A 50 -13.95 27.68 -4.63
N ARG A 51 -14.09 28.85 -3.99
CA ARG A 51 -13.77 30.16 -4.63
C ARG A 51 -12.29 30.48 -4.70
N SER A 52 -11.55 30.22 -3.62
CA SER A 52 -10.12 30.52 -3.54
C SER A 52 -9.47 29.61 -2.52
N VAL A 53 -8.39 28.95 -2.92
CA VAL A 53 -7.59 28.10 -2.06
C VAL A 53 -6.24 28.78 -1.88
N THR A 54 -5.80 28.95 -0.63
CA THR A 54 -4.47 29.51 -0.38
C THR A 54 -3.40 28.51 -0.83
N PRO A 55 -2.22 28.97 -1.28
CA PRO A 55 -1.12 28.07 -1.64
C PRO A 55 -0.75 27.08 -0.53
N GLN A 56 -0.82 27.52 0.73
CA GLN A 56 -0.56 26.70 1.91
C GLN A 56 -1.55 25.54 2.03
N VAL A 57 -2.85 25.82 1.92
CA VAL A 57 -3.89 24.77 1.98
C VAL A 57 -3.75 23.80 0.81
N LYS A 58 -3.43 24.30 -0.38
CA LYS A 58 -3.18 23.46 -1.55
C LYS A 58 -2.01 22.50 -1.29
N GLU A 59 -0.90 23.00 -0.75
CA GLU A 59 0.29 22.20 -0.44
C GLU A 59 0.00 21.16 0.65
N GLU A 60 -0.72 21.53 1.70
CA GLU A 60 -1.15 20.62 2.76
C GLU A 60 -1.98 19.45 2.21
N VAL A 61 -2.97 19.73 1.36
CA VAL A 61 -3.83 18.70 0.74
C VAL A 61 -3.05 17.77 -0.18
N ILE A 62 -2.12 18.31 -0.97
CA ILE A 62 -1.27 17.50 -1.86
C ILE A 62 -0.34 16.60 -1.04
N ASN A 63 0.28 17.12 0.00
CA ASN A 63 1.17 16.34 0.88
C ASN A 63 0.39 15.25 1.60
N GLU A 64 -0.79 15.54 2.13
CA GLU A 64 -1.65 14.54 2.76
C GLU A 64 -2.04 13.43 1.76
N PHE A 65 -2.43 13.79 0.54
CA PHE A 65 -2.75 12.81 -0.50
C PHE A 65 -1.53 11.94 -0.86
N TYR A 66 -0.35 12.54 -0.96
CA TYR A 66 0.89 11.83 -1.23
C TYR A 66 1.24 10.82 -0.13
N GLU A 67 1.13 11.21 1.14
CA GLU A 67 1.32 10.31 2.28
C GLU A 67 0.32 9.13 2.27
N VAL A 68 -0.94 9.39 1.90
CA VAL A 68 -1.94 8.33 1.73
C VAL A 68 -1.57 7.38 0.59
N CYS A 69 -1.10 7.89 -0.55
CA CYS A 69 -0.62 7.07 -1.66
C CYS A 69 0.59 6.22 -1.25
N LEU A 70 1.56 6.81 -0.54
CA LEU A 70 2.70 6.07 0.00
C LEU A 70 2.26 4.97 0.95
N ALA A 71 1.36 5.25 1.89
CA ALA A 71 0.81 4.25 2.80
C ALA A 71 0.13 3.09 2.05
N GLN A 72 -0.66 3.37 1.01
CA GLN A 72 -1.28 2.34 0.18
C GLN A 72 -0.25 1.54 -0.62
N GLN A 73 0.79 2.20 -1.14
CA GLN A 73 1.87 1.52 -1.86
C GLN A 73 2.73 0.66 -0.92
N TYR A 74 2.93 1.07 0.33
CA TYR A 74 3.59 0.25 1.36
C TYR A 74 2.77 -0.98 1.78
N ILE A 75 1.44 -0.89 1.70
CA ILE A 75 0.55 -2.04 1.90
C ILE A 75 0.58 -2.97 0.67
N ALA A 76 0.70 -2.43 -0.54
CA ALA A 76 0.68 -3.19 -1.79
C ALA A 76 2.03 -3.84 -2.16
N GLU A 77 3.16 -3.19 -1.88
CA GLU A 77 4.51 -3.71 -2.19
C GLU A 77 5.19 -4.44 -1.03
N GLY A 78 4.56 -4.44 0.16
CA GLY A 78 5.11 -5.01 1.38
C GLY A 78 6.23 -4.11 1.92
N GLY A 79 6.11 -3.72 3.20
CA GLY A 79 6.96 -2.74 3.89
C GLY A 79 8.49 -2.93 3.84
N ILE A 80 9.01 -3.95 3.15
CA ILE A 80 10.43 -4.16 2.85
C ILE A 80 10.99 -3.05 1.95
N ASN A 81 10.27 -2.61 0.91
CA ASN A 81 10.76 -1.53 0.04
C ASN A 81 10.84 -0.19 0.78
N TYR A 82 9.88 0.09 1.66
CA TYR A 82 9.93 1.25 2.53
C TYR A 82 11.08 1.19 3.53
N ALA A 83 11.17 0.06 4.23
CA ALA A 83 12.25 -0.18 5.17
C ALA A 83 13.60 -0.04 4.44
N LYS A 84 13.68 -0.45 3.17
CA LYS A 84 14.86 -0.25 2.34
C LYS A 84 15.20 1.22 2.14
N GLU A 85 14.28 2.03 1.61
CA GLU A 85 14.54 3.45 1.40
C GLU A 85 14.87 4.19 2.71
N LEU A 86 14.16 3.85 3.79
CA LEU A 86 14.39 4.42 5.12
C LEU A 86 15.80 4.07 5.62
N LEU A 87 16.20 2.81 5.53
CA LEU A 87 17.52 2.35 5.95
C LEU A 87 18.63 2.94 5.07
N GLU A 88 18.40 3.07 3.76
CA GLU A 88 19.35 3.70 2.83
C GLU A 88 19.60 5.16 3.18
N LYS A 89 18.53 5.92 3.47
CA LYS A 89 18.62 7.33 3.88
C LYS A 89 19.26 7.50 5.26
N ALA A 90 19.03 6.57 6.19
CA ALA A 90 19.50 6.69 7.57
C ALA A 90 20.93 6.13 7.80
N LEU A 91 21.32 5.08 7.08
CA LEU A 91 22.53 4.29 7.36
C LEU A 91 23.49 4.19 6.16
N GLY A 92 23.07 4.66 4.98
CA GLY A 92 23.80 4.48 3.72
C GLY A 92 23.52 3.13 3.06
N SER A 93 23.73 3.08 1.74
CA SER A 93 23.31 1.94 0.89
C SER A 93 23.90 0.59 1.33
N ASP A 94 25.20 0.54 1.66
CA ASP A 94 25.89 -0.69 2.05
C ASP A 94 25.30 -1.32 3.32
N LYS A 95 25.05 -0.50 4.36
CA LYS A 95 24.50 -0.98 5.64
C LYS A 95 23.02 -1.32 5.52
N ALA A 96 22.27 -0.58 4.71
CA ALA A 96 20.87 -0.84 4.46
C ALA A 96 20.68 -2.23 3.81
N MET A 97 21.48 -2.54 2.80
CA MET A 97 21.42 -3.82 2.08
C MET A 97 21.72 -5.01 3.01
N ASP A 98 22.67 -4.84 3.93
CA ASP A 98 23.04 -5.87 4.90
C ASP A 98 21.93 -6.14 5.94
N VAL A 99 21.24 -5.08 6.39
CA VAL A 99 20.11 -5.17 7.33
C VAL A 99 18.86 -5.77 6.65
N ILE A 100 18.57 -5.35 5.42
CA ILE A 100 17.44 -5.90 4.65
C ILE A 100 17.69 -7.36 4.29
N GLY A 101 18.93 -7.72 3.95
CA GLY A 101 19.31 -9.12 3.70
C GLY A 101 19.02 -10.01 4.90
N LYS A 102 19.39 -9.57 6.10
CA LYS A 102 19.07 -10.27 7.36
C LYS A 102 17.56 -10.34 7.63
N LEU A 103 16.84 -9.23 7.42
CA LEU A 103 15.39 -9.17 7.62
C LEU A 103 14.65 -10.09 6.63
N THR A 104 15.06 -10.12 5.37
CA THR A 104 14.48 -10.96 4.31
C THR A 104 14.78 -12.43 4.58
N ALA A 105 15.98 -12.77 5.05
CA ALA A 105 16.30 -14.13 5.49
C ALA A 105 15.45 -14.59 6.68
N SER A 106 15.07 -13.68 7.59
CA SER A 106 14.15 -13.99 8.69
C SER A 106 12.67 -14.03 8.29
N LEU A 107 12.28 -13.30 7.23
CA LEU A 107 10.92 -13.25 6.70
C LEU A 107 10.66 -14.25 5.57
N GLN A 108 11.70 -14.91 5.05
CA GLN A 108 11.52 -16.01 4.12
C GLN A 108 10.67 -17.08 4.80
N VAL A 109 9.44 -17.21 4.32
CA VAL A 109 8.60 -18.38 4.58
C VAL A 109 9.41 -19.56 4.07
N LYS A 110 10.03 -20.30 4.99
CA LYS A 110 10.77 -21.51 4.64
C LYS A 110 9.76 -22.41 3.89
N PRO A 111 10.01 -22.72 2.61
CA PRO A 111 9.18 -23.66 1.88
C PRO A 111 9.09 -24.94 2.70
N PHE A 112 7.90 -25.52 2.80
CA PHE A 112 7.67 -26.76 3.56
C PHE A 112 7.79 -26.64 5.10
N GLU A 113 7.71 -25.44 5.70
CA GLU A 113 7.57 -25.29 7.18
C GLU A 113 6.41 -26.10 7.75
N PHE A 114 5.30 -26.22 7.01
CA PHE A 114 4.16 -27.05 7.40
C PHE A 114 4.53 -28.53 7.48
N VAL A 115 5.38 -29.02 6.56
CA VAL A 115 5.86 -30.41 6.50
C VAL A 115 6.67 -30.76 7.74
N ARG A 116 7.41 -29.80 8.32
CA ARG A 116 8.13 -29.98 9.59
C ARG A 116 7.21 -30.14 10.81
N LYS A 117 5.96 -29.68 10.70
CA LYS A 117 4.95 -29.71 11.78
C LYS A 117 3.91 -30.82 11.58
N THR A 118 3.94 -31.51 10.44
CA THR A 118 3.03 -32.61 10.10
C THR A 118 3.62 -33.94 10.55
N ASP A 119 2.79 -34.82 11.13
CA ASP A 119 3.21 -36.17 11.48
C ASP A 119 3.69 -36.96 10.25
N ALA A 120 4.76 -37.74 10.41
CA ALA A 120 5.39 -38.48 9.32
C ALA A 120 4.42 -39.43 8.57
N SER A 121 3.45 -40.00 9.30
CA SER A 121 2.41 -40.87 8.74
C SER A 121 1.42 -40.10 7.84
N GLN A 122 1.09 -38.85 8.19
CA GLN A 122 0.26 -38.00 7.33
C GLN A 122 1.05 -37.52 6.11
N LEU A 123 2.32 -37.19 6.30
CA LEU A 123 3.18 -36.73 5.21
C LEU A 123 3.34 -37.79 4.10
N ILE A 124 3.56 -39.05 4.47
CA ILE A 124 3.65 -40.17 3.51
C ILE A 124 2.41 -40.22 2.60
N ASN A 125 1.21 -40.01 3.16
CA ASN A 125 -0.01 -40.04 2.36
C ASN A 125 -0.08 -38.93 1.31
N PHE A 126 0.62 -37.81 1.51
CA PHE A 126 0.65 -36.68 0.58
C PHE A 126 1.72 -36.80 -0.51
N ILE A 127 2.83 -37.51 -0.24
CA ILE A 127 3.99 -37.53 -1.13
C ILE A 127 4.23 -38.90 -1.79
N GLN A 128 3.52 -39.96 -1.39
CA GLN A 128 3.72 -41.32 -1.91
C GLN A 128 3.46 -41.46 -3.41
N ASP A 129 2.53 -40.67 -3.96
CA ASP A 129 2.15 -40.71 -5.37
C ASP A 129 2.93 -39.68 -6.23
N GLU A 130 3.86 -38.94 -5.61
CA GLU A 130 4.68 -37.95 -6.29
C GLU A 130 5.90 -38.58 -6.99
N HIS A 131 6.48 -37.84 -7.94
CA HIS A 131 7.68 -38.30 -8.64
C HIS A 131 8.88 -38.45 -7.67
N PRO A 132 9.75 -39.47 -7.81
CA PRO A 132 10.86 -39.71 -6.88
C PRO A 132 11.77 -38.50 -6.64
N GLN A 133 11.99 -37.68 -7.67
CA GLN A 133 12.76 -36.43 -7.61
C GLN A 133 12.06 -35.37 -6.74
N THR A 134 10.73 -35.30 -6.78
CA THR A 134 9.92 -34.42 -5.94
C THR A 134 9.99 -34.86 -4.48
N ILE A 135 9.88 -36.17 -4.24
CA ILE A 135 10.03 -36.76 -2.90
C ILE A 135 11.44 -36.45 -2.34
N ALA A 136 12.48 -36.65 -3.14
CA ALA A 136 13.86 -36.35 -2.74
C ALA A 136 14.06 -34.87 -2.40
N LEU A 137 13.45 -33.97 -3.19
CA LEU A 137 13.47 -32.54 -2.90
C LEU A 137 12.77 -32.25 -1.57
N ILE A 138 11.55 -32.75 -1.36
CA ILE A 138 10.79 -32.53 -0.11
C ILE A 138 11.58 -33.06 1.10
N LEU A 139 12.15 -34.26 1.02
CA LEU A 139 12.95 -34.86 2.09
C LEU A 139 14.25 -34.08 2.38
N SER A 140 14.88 -33.49 1.36
CA SER A 140 16.08 -32.65 1.54
C SER A 140 15.79 -31.37 2.36
N TYR A 141 14.55 -30.87 2.32
CA TYR A 141 14.11 -29.71 3.09
C TYR A 141 13.64 -30.06 4.51
N LEU A 142 13.51 -31.36 4.83
CA LEU A 142 13.19 -31.88 6.16
C LEU A 142 14.41 -32.24 7.01
N SER A 143 15.58 -32.34 6.38
CA SER A 143 16.85 -32.61 7.04
C SER A 143 17.32 -31.45 7.91
#